data_AF-A0A662CE21-F1
#
_entry.id   AF-A0A662CE21-F1
#
_cell.length_a   1.000
_cell.length_b   1.000
_cell.length_c   1.000
_cell.angle_alpha   90.00
_cell.angle_beta   90.00
_cell.angle_gamma   90.00
#
_symmetry.space_group_name_H-M   'P 1'
#
loop_
_entity.id
_entity.type
_entity.pdbx_description
1 polymer ?
#
loop_
_entity_poly.entity_id
_entity_poly.type
_entity_poly.pdbx_seq_one_letter_code
_entity_poly.pdbx_strand_id
1 'polypeptide(L)' 'GYSICPNCQEPKLPHRVCPHCGFYKDRQVLEVEEY' A
#
# COMPACT_ATOMS: atom_id res chain seq x y z
N GLY A 1 14.55 -3.69 -4.78
CA GLY A 1 14.56 -2.72 -3.66
C GLY A 1 13.14 -2.47 -3.23
N TYR A 2 12.87 -2.49 -1.92
CA TYR A 2 11.56 -2.17 -1.36
C TYR A 2 11.48 -0.67 -1.10
N SER A 3 10.35 -0.05 -1.44
CA SER A 3 10.04 1.35 -1.13
C SER A 3 9.11 1.40 0.07
N ILE A 4 9.32 2.34 1.00
CA ILE A 4 8.43 2.47 2.15
C ILE A 4 7.09 3.11 1.72
N CYS A 5 5.98 2.56 2.21
CA CYS A 5 4.66 3.14 1.99
C CYS A 5 4.50 4.43 2.79
N PRO A 6 4.16 5.58 2.17
CA PRO A 6 3.99 6.83 2.93
C PRO A 6 2.77 6.83 3.86
N ASN A 7 1.80 5.93 3.65
CA ASN A 7 0.57 5.87 4.44
C ASN A 7 0.74 5.03 5.72
N CYS A 8 1.19 3.78 5.60
CA CYS A 8 1.33 2.86 6.75
C CYS A 8 2.78 2.61 7.19
N GLN A 9 3.77 3.20 6.51
CA GLN A 9 5.22 3.02 6.78
C GLN A 9 5.75 1.58 6.61
N GLU A 10 4.98 0.70 5.96
CA GLU A 10 5.43 -0.66 5.66
C GLU A 10 6.19 -0.76 4.33
N PRO A 11 7.12 -1.72 4.20
CA PRO A 11 7.82 -1.97 2.95
C PRO A 11 6.83 -2.44 1.88
N LYS A 12 6.81 -1.74 0.75
CA LYS A 12 6.04 -2.10 -0.43
C LYS A 12 6.92 -2.15 -1.67
N LEU A 13 6.43 -2.81 -2.71
CA LEU A 13 7.11 -2.82 -3.99
C LEU A 13 6.97 -1.45 -4.69
N PRO A 14 8.04 -0.96 -5.35
CA PRO A 14 7.98 0.25 -6.17
C PRO A 14 6.91 0.14 -7.25
N HIS A 15 6.23 1.25 -7.54
CA HIS A 15 5.14 1.33 -8.53
C HIS A 15 3.95 0.38 -8.30
N ARG A 16 3.81 -0.21 -7.11
CA ARG A 16 2.65 -1.03 -6.73
C ARG A 16 1.84 -0.38 -5.61
N VAL A 17 0.58 -0.83 -5.52
CA VAL A 17 -0.27 -0.56 -4.36
C VAL A 17 0.35 -1.21 -3.12
N CYS A 18 0.20 -0.58 -1.96
CA CYS A 18 0.60 -1.23 -0.72
C CYS A 18 -0.33 -2.43 -0.46
N PRO A 19 0.19 -3.65 -0.28
CA PRO A 19 -0.66 -4.81 0.01
C PRO A 19 -1.22 -4.78 1.43
N HIS A 20 -0.61 -4.02 2.34
CA HIS A 20 -1.07 -3.91 3.72
C HIS A 20 -2.21 -2.89 3.88
N CYS A 21 -2.03 -1.66 3.42
CA CYS A 21 -3.05 -0.62 3.58
C CYS A 21 -3.94 -0.43 2.35
N GLY A 22 -3.61 -1.04 1.20
CA GLY A 22 -4.40 -0.90 -0.02
C GLY A 22 -4.27 0.45 -0.74
N PHE A 23 -3.36 1.34 -0.30
CA PHE A 23 -3.20 2.67 -0.87
C PHE A 23 -2.16 2.76 -2.01
N TYR A 24 -2.50 3.56 -3.03
CA TYR A 24 -1.59 4.04 -4.08
C TYR A 24 -1.89 5.50 -4.42
N LYS A 25 -0.89 6.38 -4.30
CA LYS A 25 -1.03 7.84 -4.56
C LYS A 25 -2.26 8.44 -3.84
N ASP A 26 -2.37 8.16 -2.54
CA ASP A 26 -3.42 8.67 -1.64
C ASP A 26 -4.85 8.27 -2.04
N ARG A 27 -4.97 7.26 -2.91
CA ARG A 27 -6.23 6.59 -3.21
C ARG A 27 -6.19 5.18 -2.66
N GLN A 28 -7.22 4.80 -1.94
CA GLN A 28 -7.44 3.41 -1.56
C GLN A 28 -7.90 2.64 -2.79
N VAL A 29 -7.10 1.69 -3.24
CA VAL A 29 -7.34 0.89 -4.46
C VAL A 29 -7.80 -0.52 -4.10
N LEU A 30 -7.40 -1.02 -2.93
CA LEU A 30 -7.92 -2.26 -2.38
C LEU A 30 -8.83 -1.91 -1.19
N GLU A 31 -10.11 -2.25 -1.30
CA GLU A 31 -10.89 -2.58 -0.10
C GLU A 31 -10.27 -3.86 0.45
N VAL A 32 -9.38 -3.69 1.43
CA VAL A 32 -8.85 -4.81 2.20
C VAL A 32 -10.02 -5.25 3.07
N GLU A 33 -10.90 -6.08 2.52
CA GLU A 33 -11.95 -6.75 3.30
C GLU A 33 -11.24 -7.64 4.32
N GLU A 34 -11.21 -7.18 5.57
CA GLU A 34 -10.87 -8.01 6.72
C GLU A 34 -12.07 -8.95 6.94
N TYR A 35 -11.95 -10.22 6.51
CA TYR A 35 -12.91 -11.30 6.78
C TYR A 35 -12.81 -11.80 8.22
#